data_AF-A0A7C3SA10-F1
#
_entry.id   AF-A0A7C3SA10-F1
#
_cell.length_a   1.000
_cell.length_b   1.000
_cell.length_c   1.000
_cell.angle_alpha   90.00
_cell.angle_beta   90.00
_cell.angle_gamma   90.00
#
_symmetry.space_group_name_H-M   'P 1'
#
loop_
_entity.id
_entity.type
_entity.pdbx_description
1 polymer ?
#
loop_
_entity_poly.entity_id
_entity_poly.type
_entity_poly.pdbx_seq_one_letter_code
_entity_poly.pdbx_strand_id
1 'polypeptide(L)'
;METIQVMIETLKAGLSEGWTEEEVLGFVRSHLGTDPVTDARLVEGLGHIPDARIGGALQKMLPLFEDKTVRKGIKRSLYRIKSRGIVLPDEVSEPKRPILRPIEEEPPRGLAGVIDGVGNRALVLGVPQLGMGYTVLTGVVSDTVGWIDFSGGWTSKKGYTAILRDFQ
;
A
#
# COMPACT_ATOMS: atom_id res chain seq x y z
N MET A 1 -9.99 25.14 27.12
CA MET A 1 -10.34 25.95 25.93
C MET A 1 -9.47 27.20 25.85
N GLU A 2 -9.20 27.86 26.98
CA GLU A 2 -8.38 29.07 27.07
C GLU A 2 -6.99 28.94 26.42
N THR A 3 -6.29 27.81 26.62
CA THR A 3 -4.95 27.55 26.06
C THR A 3 -4.92 27.49 24.52
N ILE A 4 -5.96 26.91 23.89
CA ILE A 4 -6.02 26.78 22.42
C ILE A 4 -6.23 28.15 21.78
N GLN A 5 -7.11 28.97 22.37
CA GLN A 5 -7.40 30.30 21.85
C GLN A 5 -6.18 31.22 21.96
N VAL A 6 -5.49 31.19 23.11
CA VAL A 6 -4.24 31.94 23.32
C VAL A 6 -3.20 31.54 22.27
N MET A 7 -2.99 30.24 22.06
CA MET A 7 -2.05 29.73 21.05
C MET A 7 -2.40 30.24 19.64
N ILE A 8 -3.68 30.22 19.26
CA ILE A 8 -4.15 30.70 17.95
C ILE A 8 -3.88 32.21 17.79
N GLU A 9 -4.14 33.00 18.82
CA GLU A 9 -3.89 34.45 18.76
C GLU A 9 -2.40 34.76 18.70
N THR A 10 -1.56 34.05 19.47
CA THR A 10 -0.10 34.18 19.37
C THR A 10 0.41 33.81 17.97
N LEU A 11 -0.12 32.75 17.37
CA LEU A 11 0.23 32.36 16.00
C LEU A 11 -0.16 33.43 14.99
N LYS A 12 -1.35 34.02 15.09
CA LYS A 12 -1.76 35.13 14.20
C LYS A 12 -0.85 36.35 14.34
N ALA A 13 -0.46 36.70 15.57
CA ALA A 13 0.47 37.79 15.83
C ALA A 13 1.83 37.51 15.20
N GLY A 14 2.41 36.34 15.47
CA GLY A 14 3.70 35.92 14.89
C GLY A 14 3.68 35.87 13.36
N LEU A 15 2.61 35.38 12.75
CA LEU A 15 2.45 35.39 11.29
C LEU A 15 2.41 36.80 10.71
N SER A 16 1.84 37.77 11.46
CA SER A 16 1.80 39.19 11.08
C SER A 16 3.16 39.87 11.25
N GLU A 17 3.96 39.42 12.23
CA GLU A 17 5.36 39.83 12.43
C GLU A 17 6.33 39.18 11.44
N GLY A 18 5.85 38.29 10.58
CA GLY A 18 6.65 37.68 9.52
C GLY A 18 7.32 36.36 9.89
N TRP A 19 6.80 35.62 10.87
CA TRP A 19 7.32 34.29 11.20
C TRP A 19 7.45 33.41 9.96
N THR A 20 8.56 32.69 9.91
CA THR A 20 8.89 31.66 8.93
C THR A 20 8.12 30.36 9.21
N GLU A 21 8.12 29.45 8.23
CA GLU A 21 7.50 28.14 8.41
C GLU A 21 8.17 27.33 9.53
N GLU A 22 9.49 27.43 9.67
CA GLU A 22 10.27 26.76 10.70
C GLU A 22 9.94 27.26 12.10
N GLU A 23 9.71 28.56 12.27
CA GLU A 23 9.30 29.16 13.55
C GLU A 23 7.87 28.74 13.93
N VAL A 24 6.95 28.74 12.97
CA VAL A 24 5.59 28.23 13.16
C VAL A 24 5.63 26.75 13.56
N LEU A 25 6.43 25.94 12.87
CA LEU A 25 6.62 24.52 13.19
C LEU A 25 7.18 24.33 14.60
N GLY A 26 8.23 25.09 14.97
CA GLY A 26 8.83 25.03 16.30
C GLY A 26 7.84 25.39 17.40
N PHE A 27 7.08 26.47 17.21
CA PHE A 27 6.06 26.91 18.15
C PHE A 27 4.92 25.90 18.30
N VAL A 28 4.41 25.35 17.21
CA VAL A 28 3.32 24.35 17.30
C VAL A 28 3.83 23.07 17.99
N ARG A 29 5.06 22.63 17.71
CA ARG A 29 5.63 21.43 18.34
C ARG A 29 5.82 21.58 19.85
N SER A 30 6.13 22.78 20.36
CA SER A 30 6.31 22.97 21.81
C SER A 30 5.00 22.86 22.60
N HIS A 31 3.84 22.90 21.94
CA HIS A 31 2.52 22.79 22.54
C HIS A 31 1.86 21.42 22.33
N LEU A 32 2.54 20.47 21.69
CA LEU A 32 2.05 19.12 21.40
C LEU A 32 2.81 18.06 22.19
N GLY A 33 2.20 16.89 22.39
CA GLY A 33 2.76 15.79 23.17
C GLY A 33 2.26 15.73 24.62
N THR A 34 1.17 16.44 24.92
CA THR A 34 0.52 16.34 26.24
C THR A 34 -0.46 15.17 26.27
N ASP A 35 -1.50 15.23 25.43
CA ASP A 35 -2.44 14.13 25.25
C ASP A 35 -2.99 14.10 23.81
N PRO A 36 -3.24 12.91 23.23
CA PRO A 36 -3.68 12.81 21.84
C PRO A 36 -4.99 13.53 21.51
N VAL A 37 -5.89 13.72 22.48
CA VAL A 37 -7.20 14.35 22.26
C VAL A 37 -7.06 15.88 22.21
N THR A 38 -6.28 16.46 23.12
CA THR A 38 -5.95 17.88 23.15
C THR A 38 -5.06 18.23 21.98
N ASP A 39 -4.05 17.42 21.68
CA ASP A 39 -3.19 17.58 20.51
C ASP A 39 -4.03 17.61 19.22
N ALA A 40 -4.96 16.66 19.05
CA ALA A 40 -5.86 16.64 17.91
C ALA A 40 -6.75 17.91 17.82
N ARG A 41 -7.24 18.43 18.95
CA ARG A 41 -8.01 19.68 18.99
C ARG A 41 -7.16 20.89 18.65
N LEU A 42 -5.90 20.93 19.11
CA LEU A 42 -4.93 21.98 18.79
C LEU A 42 -4.67 22.01 17.29
N VAL A 43 -4.33 20.87 16.67
CA VAL A 43 -4.10 20.83 15.22
C VAL A 43 -5.37 21.11 14.41
N GLU A 44 -6.56 20.70 14.86
CA GLU A 44 -7.83 21.07 14.22
C GLU A 44 -8.09 22.59 14.26
N GLY A 45 -7.72 23.26 15.35
CA GLY A 45 -7.77 24.71 15.50
C GLY A 45 -6.94 25.46 14.46
N LEU A 46 -5.74 24.96 14.15
CA LEU A 46 -4.85 25.55 13.14
C LEU A 46 -5.49 25.60 11.75
N GLY A 47 -6.37 24.65 11.42
CA GLY A 47 -7.08 24.62 10.13
C GLY A 47 -8.03 25.79 9.90
N HIS A 48 -8.29 26.62 10.93
CA HIS A 48 -9.09 27.84 10.80
C HIS A 48 -8.28 29.06 10.37
N ILE A 49 -6.95 28.98 10.29
CA ILE A 49 -6.08 30.06 9.85
C ILE A 49 -5.65 29.78 8.39
N PRO A 50 -6.12 30.56 7.40
CA PRO A 50 -5.79 30.33 5.99
C PRO A 50 -4.41 30.91 5.65
N ASP A 51 -3.34 30.27 6.12
CA ASP A 51 -1.95 30.68 5.86
C ASP A 51 -1.10 29.52 5.33
N ALA A 52 -0.28 29.78 4.30
CA ALA A 52 0.56 28.77 3.66
C ALA A 52 1.62 28.20 4.61
N ARG A 53 2.17 29.02 5.52
CA ARG A 53 3.18 28.62 6.51
C ARG A 53 2.61 27.64 7.53
N ILE A 54 1.35 27.82 7.93
CA ILE A 54 0.65 26.85 8.79
C ILE A 54 0.45 25.53 8.04
N GLY A 55 0.06 25.60 6.76
CA GLY A 55 -0.10 24.39 5.96
C GLY A 55 1.21 23.63 5.75
N GLY A 56 2.32 24.33 5.51
CA GLY A 56 3.67 23.74 5.42
C GLY A 56 4.11 23.08 6.73
N ALA A 57 3.93 23.78 7.86
CA ALA A 57 4.20 23.21 9.19
C ALA A 57 3.37 21.93 9.44
N LEU A 58 2.07 21.95 9.13
CA LEU A 58 1.19 20.78 9.26
C LEU A 58 1.61 19.61 8.35
N GLN A 59 2.08 19.88 7.12
CA GLN A 59 2.63 18.85 6.23
C GLN A 59 3.89 18.20 6.82
N LYS A 60 4.84 19.01 7.31
CA LYS A 60 6.07 18.54 7.96
C LYS A 60 5.80 17.74 9.24
N MET A 61 4.71 18.03 9.94
CA MET A 61 4.32 17.33 11.16
C MET A 61 3.61 16.00 10.90
N LEU A 62 2.84 15.87 9.82
CA LEU A 62 2.04 14.67 9.53
C LEU A 62 2.80 13.34 9.69
N PRO A 63 4.05 13.17 9.20
CA PRO A 63 4.80 11.92 9.37
C PRO A 63 5.33 11.71 10.80
N LEU A 64 5.39 12.75 11.64
CA LEU A 64 6.00 12.70 12.98
C LEU A 64 5.05 12.12 14.05
N PHE A 65 3.75 12.05 13.77
CA PHE A 65 2.77 11.53 14.71
C PHE A 65 2.28 10.15 14.28
N GLU A 66 2.36 9.18 15.19
CA GLU A 66 1.81 7.83 15.00
C GLU A 66 0.32 7.75 15.37
N ASP A 67 -0.14 8.58 16.32
CA ASP A 67 -1.51 8.56 16.80
C ASP A 67 -2.52 8.89 15.69
N LYS A 68 -3.51 8.01 15.52
CA LYS A 68 -4.51 8.09 14.44
C LYS A 68 -5.43 9.32 14.58
N THR A 69 -5.69 9.76 15.81
CA THR A 69 -6.56 10.91 16.11
C THR A 69 -5.86 12.20 15.69
N VAL A 70 -4.59 12.38 16.10
CA VAL A 70 -3.78 13.53 15.74
C VAL A 70 -3.56 13.59 14.21
N ARG A 71 -3.19 12.47 13.59
CA ARG A 71 -3.04 12.38 12.12
C ARG A 71 -4.33 12.78 11.38
N LYS A 72 -5.51 12.37 11.87
CA LYS A 72 -6.80 12.78 11.29
C LYS A 72 -7.05 14.27 11.46
N GLY A 73 -6.72 14.85 12.62
CA GLY A 73 -6.80 16.29 12.88
C GLY A 73 -5.96 17.09 11.89
N ILE A 74 -4.68 16.72 11.72
CA ILE A 74 -3.77 17.35 10.75
C ILE A 74 -4.34 17.30 9.32
N LYS A 75 -4.80 16.11 8.87
CA LYS A 75 -5.38 15.95 7.52
C LYS A 75 -6.62 16.83 7.30
N ARG A 76 -7.50 16.94 8.31
CA ARG A 76 -8.67 17.82 8.24
C ARG A 76 -8.28 19.29 8.15
N SER A 77 -7.29 19.72 8.92
CA SER A 77 -6.79 21.10 8.88
C SER A 77 -6.16 21.45 7.54
N LEU A 78 -5.32 20.56 6.99
CA LEU A 78 -4.78 20.71 5.64
C LEU A 78 -5.87 20.82 4.59
N TYR A 79 -6.90 19.96 4.67
CA TYR A 79 -8.06 20.04 3.77
C TYR A 79 -8.78 21.39 3.88
N ARG A 80 -9.03 21.88 5.10
CA ARG A 80 -9.66 23.19 5.33
C ARG A 80 -8.86 24.34 4.74
N ILE A 81 -7.54 24.36 4.96
CA ILE A 81 -6.64 25.38 4.42
C ILE A 81 -6.67 25.37 2.87
N LYS A 82 -6.55 24.19 2.25
CA LYS A 82 -6.66 24.03 0.79
C LYS A 82 -8.02 24.44 0.25
N SER A 83 -9.10 24.10 0.96
CA SER A 83 -10.47 24.45 0.56
C SER A 83 -10.73 25.97 0.51
N ARG A 84 -9.87 26.76 1.17
CA ARG A 84 -9.89 28.23 1.16
C ARG A 84 -8.98 28.84 0.08
N GLY A 85 -8.44 28.02 -0.83
CA GLY A 85 -7.62 28.48 -1.95
C GLY A 85 -6.15 28.72 -1.61
N ILE A 86 -5.69 28.35 -0.42
CA ILE A 86 -4.27 28.44 -0.07
C ILE A 86 -3.51 27.32 -0.76
N VAL A 87 -2.61 27.71 -1.67
CA VAL A 87 -1.67 26.79 -2.31
C VAL A 87 -0.59 26.44 -1.29
N LEU A 88 -0.47 25.15 -0.99
CA LEU A 88 0.57 24.64 -0.11
C LEU A 88 1.77 24.18 -0.94
N PRO A 89 3.00 24.24 -0.39
CA PRO A 89 4.15 23.58 -0.99
C PRO A 89 3.81 22.12 -1.31
N ASP A 90 4.37 21.61 -2.41
CA ASP A 90 4.05 20.28 -2.93
C ASP A 90 4.02 19.26 -1.81
N GLU A 91 2.90 18.53 -1.71
CA GLU A 91 2.71 17.51 -0.70
C GLU A 91 3.95 16.61 -0.66
N VAL A 92 4.51 16.38 0.53
CA VAL A 92 5.19 15.13 0.83
C VAL A 92 4.11 14.04 0.76
N SER A 93 3.63 13.77 -0.44
CA SER A 93 2.72 12.70 -0.75
C SER A 93 3.51 11.46 -0.44
N GLU A 94 3.06 10.67 0.54
CA GLU A 94 3.53 9.29 0.67
C GLU A 94 3.54 8.72 -0.76
N PRO A 95 4.68 8.21 -1.25
CA PRO A 95 4.80 7.80 -2.64
C PRO A 95 3.60 6.91 -2.95
N LYS A 96 2.72 7.39 -3.84
CA LYS A 96 1.48 6.70 -4.20
C LYS A 96 1.89 5.32 -4.68
N ARG A 97 1.76 4.33 -3.81
CA ARG A 97 2.04 2.94 -4.17
C ARG A 97 1.16 2.61 -5.38
N PRO A 98 1.71 2.05 -6.47
CA PRO A 98 0.91 1.68 -7.63
C PRO A 98 -0.29 0.83 -7.21
N ILE A 99 -1.49 1.22 -7.65
CA ILE A 99 -2.75 0.51 -7.37
C ILE A 99 -2.75 -0.87 -8.04
N LEU A 100 -2.07 -0.97 -9.19
CA LEU A 100 -1.85 -2.21 -9.92
C LEU A 100 -0.54 -2.83 -9.46
N ARG A 101 -0.64 -3.95 -8.74
CA ARG A 101 0.50 -4.83 -8.48
C ARG A 101 0.56 -5.86 -9.61
N PRO A 102 1.74 -6.19 -10.15
CA PRO A 102 1.90 -7.36 -10.99
C PRO A 102 1.32 -8.57 -10.25
N ILE A 103 0.43 -9.31 -10.89
CA ILE A 103 -0.02 -10.59 -10.34
C ILE A 103 1.20 -11.50 -10.43
N GLU A 104 1.68 -12.00 -9.29
CA GLU A 104 2.73 -13.03 -9.29
C GLU A 104 2.15 -14.26 -9.99
N GLU A 105 2.66 -14.54 -11.20
CA GLU A 105 2.33 -15.75 -11.93
C GLU A 105 2.91 -16.94 -11.16
N GLU A 106 2.07 -17.92 -10.81
CA GLU A 106 2.58 -19.19 -10.31
C GLU A 106 3.52 -19.79 -11.39
N PRO A 107 4.69 -20.32 -11.05
CA PRO A 107 5.55 -20.94 -12.07
C PRO A 107 4.91 -22.23 -12.59
N PRO A 108 5.15 -22.61 -13.86
CA PRO A 108 4.80 -23.93 -14.37
C PRO A 108 5.39 -25.05 -13.50
N ARG A 109 4.64 -26.14 -13.32
CA ARG A 109 5.09 -27.29 -12.52
C ARG A 109 4.93 -28.58 -13.28
N GLY A 110 6.00 -29.37 -13.28
CA GLY A 110 6.02 -30.71 -13.87
C GLY A 110 6.12 -31.80 -12.81
N LEU A 111 5.46 -32.93 -13.04
CA LEU A 111 5.59 -34.16 -12.27
C LEU A 111 5.93 -35.30 -13.23
N ALA A 112 6.79 -36.19 -12.77
CA ALA A 112 7.15 -37.40 -13.48
C ALA A 112 6.88 -38.59 -12.58
N GLY A 113 6.15 -39.57 -13.10
CA GLY A 113 5.89 -40.83 -12.43
C GLY A 113 7.13 -41.71 -12.35
N VAL A 114 6.96 -42.89 -11.73
CA VAL A 114 7.99 -43.92 -11.68
C VAL A 114 8.19 -44.53 -13.07
N ILE A 115 9.41 -45.00 -13.35
CA ILE A 115 9.70 -45.77 -14.56
C ILE A 115 9.13 -47.19 -14.37
N ASP A 116 8.32 -47.67 -15.31
CA ASP A 116 7.81 -49.04 -15.28
C ASP A 116 8.90 -50.08 -15.63
N GLY A 117 8.56 -51.36 -15.52
CA GLY A 117 9.50 -52.46 -15.80
C GLY A 117 9.98 -52.57 -17.25
N VAL A 118 9.42 -51.77 -18.16
CA VAL A 118 9.79 -51.74 -19.59
C VAL A 118 10.37 -50.39 -20.03
N GLY A 119 10.63 -49.48 -19.08
CA GLY A 119 11.31 -48.21 -19.34
C GLY A 119 10.38 -47.04 -19.71
N ASN A 120 9.07 -47.16 -19.49
CA ASN A 120 8.12 -46.06 -19.72
C ASN A 120 7.88 -45.25 -18.45
N ARG A 121 7.51 -43.98 -18.63
CA ARG A 121 7.23 -43.05 -17.55
C ARG A 121 6.10 -42.10 -17.93
N ALA A 122 5.15 -41.92 -17.04
CA ALA A 122 4.12 -40.91 -17.18
C ALA A 122 4.65 -39.51 -16.78
N LEU A 123 4.25 -38.48 -17.50
CA LEU A 123 4.61 -37.08 -17.27
C LEU A 123 3.35 -36.21 -17.19
N VAL A 124 3.39 -35.19 -16.34
CA VAL A 124 2.40 -34.09 -16.28
C VAL A 124 3.13 -32.76 -16.24
N LEU A 125 2.65 -31.78 -17.00
CA LEU A 125 3.07 -30.39 -16.91
C LEU A 125 1.84 -29.49 -16.79
N GLY A 126 1.74 -28.76 -15.68
CA GLY A 126 0.74 -27.72 -15.45
C GLY A 126 1.33 -26.34 -15.69
N VAL A 127 0.79 -25.61 -16.66
CA VAL A 127 1.13 -24.21 -16.96
C VAL A 127 -0.05 -23.32 -16.54
N PRO A 128 0.08 -22.51 -15.48
CA PRO A 128 -0.98 -21.61 -15.07
C PRO A 128 -1.23 -20.54 -16.14
N GLN A 129 -2.50 -20.22 -16.37
CA GLN A 129 -2.99 -19.21 -17.28
C GLN A 129 -3.64 -18.08 -16.46
N LEU A 130 -3.17 -16.86 -16.63
CA LEU A 130 -3.57 -15.71 -15.83
C LEU A 130 -5.11 -15.54 -15.84
N GLY A 131 -5.73 -15.65 -14.67
CA GLY A 131 -7.19 -15.50 -14.50
C GLY A 131 -8.04 -16.61 -15.13
N MET A 132 -7.44 -17.63 -15.75
CA MET A 132 -8.14 -18.58 -16.60
C MET A 132 -7.97 -20.05 -16.18
N GLY A 133 -7.02 -20.43 -15.32
CA GLY A 133 -6.86 -21.82 -14.87
C GLY A 133 -5.49 -22.40 -15.24
N TYR A 134 -5.43 -23.66 -15.68
CA TYR A 134 -4.18 -24.31 -16.11
C TYR A 134 -4.35 -24.91 -17.49
N THR A 135 -3.33 -24.75 -18.34
CA THR A 135 -3.08 -25.68 -19.43
C THR A 135 -2.33 -26.86 -18.85
N VAL A 136 -2.89 -28.06 -18.98
CA VAL A 136 -2.27 -29.30 -18.52
C VAL A 136 -1.90 -30.15 -19.71
N LEU A 137 -0.65 -30.58 -19.73
CA LEU A 137 -0.12 -31.54 -20.67
C LEU A 137 0.18 -32.83 -19.92
N THR A 138 -0.26 -33.95 -20.45
CA THR A 138 0.05 -35.29 -19.93
C THR A 138 0.65 -36.13 -21.04
N GLY A 139 1.50 -37.08 -20.70
CA GLY A 139 2.05 -37.99 -21.70
C GLY A 139 2.81 -39.15 -21.11
N VAL A 140 3.17 -40.09 -21.97
CA VAL A 140 4.01 -41.24 -21.64
C VAL A 140 5.25 -41.17 -22.51
N VAL A 141 6.42 -41.26 -21.88
CA VAL A 141 7.72 -41.30 -22.54
C VAL A 141 8.42 -42.62 -22.20
N SER A 142 9.20 -43.15 -23.14
CA SER A 142 10.09 -44.28 -22.93
C SER A 142 11.52 -43.87 -23.18
N ASP A 143 12.44 -44.40 -22.37
CA ASP A 143 13.88 -44.16 -22.55
C ASP A 143 14.41 -44.79 -23.86
N THR A 144 13.67 -45.73 -24.45
CA THR A 144 14.08 -46.45 -25.68
C THR A 144 13.43 -45.93 -26.95
N VAL A 145 12.18 -45.45 -26.87
CA VAL A 145 11.40 -45.02 -28.05
C VAL A 145 10.99 -43.55 -28.03
N GLY A 146 11.26 -42.82 -26.94
CA GLY A 146 10.86 -41.42 -26.80
C GLY A 146 9.36 -41.28 -26.48
N TRP A 147 8.67 -40.32 -27.07
CA TRP A 147 7.25 -40.07 -26.79
C TRP A 147 6.37 -41.20 -27.31
N ILE A 148 5.62 -41.82 -26.41
CA ILE A 148 4.64 -42.86 -26.72
C ILE A 148 3.27 -42.24 -26.94
N ASP A 149 2.86 -41.38 -26.01
CA ASP A 149 1.56 -40.71 -26.07
C ASP A 149 1.62 -39.33 -25.41
N PHE A 150 0.76 -38.43 -25.86
CA PHE A 150 0.68 -37.06 -25.38
C PHE A 150 -0.73 -36.50 -25.58
N SER A 151 -1.24 -35.87 -24.54
CA SER A 151 -2.50 -35.13 -24.59
C SER A 151 -2.36 -33.79 -23.85
N GLY A 152 -3.14 -32.81 -24.28
CA GLY A 152 -3.10 -31.48 -23.70
C GLY A 152 -4.46 -30.82 -23.72
N GLY A 153 -4.76 -30.06 -22.68
CA GLY A 153 -6.04 -29.37 -22.57
C GLY A 153 -6.05 -28.31 -21.49
N TRP A 154 -7.05 -27.45 -21.57
CA TRP A 154 -7.34 -26.50 -20.51
C TRP A 154 -8.14 -27.17 -19.38
N THR A 155 -7.87 -26.79 -18.13
CA THR A 155 -8.65 -27.20 -16.97
C THR A 155 -8.65 -26.12 -15.88
N SER A 156 -9.64 -26.18 -15.00
CA SER A 156 -9.69 -25.32 -13.81
C SER A 156 -8.61 -25.70 -12.79
N LYS A 157 -8.32 -24.82 -11.83
CA LYS A 157 -7.42 -25.14 -10.69
C LYS A 157 -7.84 -26.40 -9.93
N LYS A 158 -9.15 -26.62 -9.78
CA LYS A 158 -9.71 -27.84 -9.17
C LYS A 158 -9.40 -29.08 -10.00
N GLY A 159 -9.57 -29.00 -11.33
CA GLY A 159 -9.28 -30.11 -12.23
C GLY A 159 -7.79 -30.42 -12.31
N TYR A 160 -6.92 -29.41 -12.34
CA TYR A 160 -5.47 -29.62 -12.23
C TYR A 160 -5.09 -30.34 -10.93
N THR A 161 -5.65 -29.92 -9.80
CA THR A 161 -5.38 -30.56 -8.49
C THR A 161 -5.86 -32.02 -8.47
N ALA A 162 -6.96 -32.34 -9.16
CA ALA A 162 -7.42 -33.72 -9.31
C ALA A 162 -6.41 -34.56 -10.11
N ILE A 163 -5.95 -34.05 -11.26
CA ILE A 163 -4.93 -34.72 -12.09
C ILE A 163 -3.65 -34.97 -11.30
N LEU A 164 -3.21 -34.02 -10.48
CA LEU A 164 -2.02 -34.21 -9.66
C LEU A 164 -2.16 -35.30 -8.60
N ARG A 165 -3.37 -35.53 -8.06
CA ARG A 165 -3.61 -36.59 -7.09
C ARG A 165 -3.53 -37.98 -7.70
N ASP A 166 -3.93 -38.11 -8.97
CA ASP A 166 -3.83 -39.40 -9.68
C ASP A 166 -2.36 -39.78 -10.00
N PHE A 167 -1.44 -38.83 -9.86
CA PHE A 167 0.00 -39.01 -10.08
C PHE A 167 0.83 -39.20 -8.80
N GLN A 168 0.22 -39.10 -7.61
CA GLN A 168 0.87 -39.28 -6.30
C GLN A 168 0.53 -40.64 -5.69
#